data_AF-A0A6A6AB69-F1
#
_entry.id   AF-A0A6A6AB69-F1
#
_cell.length_a   1.000
_cell.length_b   1.000
_cell.length_c   1.000
_cell.angle_alpha   90.00
_cell.angle_beta   90.00
_cell.angle_gamma   90.00
#
_symmetry.space_group_name_H-M   'P 1'
#
loop_
_entity.id
_entity.type
_entity.pdbx_description
1 polymer ?
#
loop_
_entity_poly.entity_id
_entity_poly.type
_entity_poly.pdbx_seq_one_letter_code
_entity_poly.pdbx_strand_id
1 'polypeptide(L)'
;MYNPDDSTNMDWFGNSSPTTSPTAFYQPDKSSINDEIHAQESSAAGEAPTGEEVVHAADDSSSTADESAAPTIDEEWAYLTTLTIPDHTQTPIQDIPIINTFTTAYQNSYLNPTTPNTTRMIHANRLTFTLLNHYYPASQGYTIAKTTLGPIAHHGINFLLKSPEEPDSDPDTPPKAPQKKKKAAKPAAHYSFAADWHAIEPDDISALVVMQHGRPLTYLAIAIDDLATFHRWSRANVVHRADILTYALGVRAGVSEGYGILLFGPRVEVYDYTAADGERPMTPLRGGEWCVDLRE
;
A
#
# COMPACT_ATOMS: atom_id res chain seq x y z
N MET A 1 -21.42 23.33 -18.58
CA MET A 1 -20.38 23.84 -19.50
C MET A 1 -19.07 23.67 -18.76
N TYR A 2 -18.28 22.69 -19.18
CA TYR A 2 -17.01 22.30 -18.58
C TYR A 2 -15.93 23.20 -19.17
N ASN A 3 -15.09 23.80 -18.32
CA ASN A 3 -14.02 24.71 -18.73
C ASN A 3 -12.72 23.89 -18.82
N PRO A 4 -12.16 23.67 -20.02
CA PRO A 4 -10.99 22.79 -20.21
C PRO A 4 -9.64 23.39 -19.80
N ASP A 5 -9.62 24.60 -19.21
CA ASP A 5 -8.38 25.32 -18.86
C ASP A 5 -8.04 25.31 -17.35
N ASP A 6 -8.72 24.52 -16.53
CA ASP A 6 -8.38 24.37 -15.11
C ASP A 6 -7.38 23.22 -14.92
N SER A 7 -6.19 23.37 -15.50
CA SER A 7 -5.04 22.51 -15.17
C SER A 7 -4.50 22.95 -13.81
N THR A 8 -5.15 22.48 -12.74
CA THR A 8 -4.62 22.58 -11.38
C THR A 8 -3.21 21.98 -11.37
N ASN A 9 -2.21 22.84 -11.22
CA ASN A 9 -0.84 22.46 -10.93
C ASN A 9 -0.87 21.60 -9.65
N MET A 10 -0.79 20.28 -9.79
CA MET A 10 -0.66 19.37 -8.66
C MET A 10 0.76 19.48 -8.10
N ASP A 11 1.02 20.51 -7.30
CA ASP A 11 2.20 20.56 -6.44
C ASP A 11 1.98 19.55 -5.28
N TRP A 12 2.25 18.27 -5.57
CA TRP A 12 2.13 17.12 -4.66
C TRP A 12 2.81 17.31 -3.30
N PHE A 13 3.86 18.14 -3.29
CA PHE A 13 4.62 18.48 -2.11
C PHE A 13 4.74 20.00 -2.09
N GLY A 14 3.67 20.68 -1.65
CA GLY A 14 3.75 22.11 -1.33
C GLY A 14 5.05 22.37 -0.58
N ASN A 15 5.86 23.28 -1.11
CA ASN A 15 7.30 23.53 -0.86
C ASN A 15 7.62 23.94 0.61
N SER A 16 7.18 23.12 1.55
CA SER A 16 7.25 23.29 2.99
C SER A 16 8.23 22.24 3.48
N SER A 17 9.51 22.54 3.34
CA SER A 17 10.55 21.75 4.01
C SER A 17 10.21 21.69 5.51
N PRO A 18 9.99 20.50 6.10
CA PRO A 18 9.73 20.40 7.52
C PRO A 18 10.98 20.89 8.25
N THR A 19 10.83 21.99 9.00
CA THR A 19 11.89 22.56 9.83
C THR A 19 12.03 21.66 11.06
N THR A 20 12.65 20.50 10.88
CA THR A 20 12.93 19.58 11.99
C THR A 20 14.09 20.15 12.80
N SER A 21 13.76 20.73 13.96
CA SER A 21 14.77 21.00 14.99
C SER A 21 15.30 19.66 15.52
N PRO A 22 16.62 19.53 15.77
CA PRO A 22 17.19 18.28 16.27
C PRO A 22 16.72 18.06 17.71
N THR A 23 15.66 17.28 17.89
CA THR A 23 15.22 16.81 19.20
C THR A 23 16.04 15.58 19.56
N ALA A 24 16.63 15.58 20.76
CA ALA A 24 17.46 14.50 21.26
C ALA A 24 16.65 13.19 21.29
N PHE A 25 17.15 12.17 20.58
CA PHE A 25 16.51 10.86 20.50
C PHE A 25 16.74 10.06 21.79
N TYR A 26 15.65 9.47 22.27
CA TYR A 26 15.65 8.36 23.21
C TYR A 26 16.26 7.13 22.52
N GLN A 27 17.35 6.59 23.08
CA GLN A 27 17.87 5.27 22.68
C GLN A 27 17.17 4.21 23.53
N PRO A 28 16.32 3.33 22.97
CA PRO A 28 15.82 2.19 23.72
C PRO A 28 16.98 1.22 24.00
N ASP A 29 17.07 0.81 25.27
CA ASP A 29 18.05 -0.12 25.79
C ASP A 29 17.95 -1.47 25.07
N LYS A 30 19.08 -1.96 24.54
CA LYS A 30 19.17 -3.20 23.74
C LYS A 30 19.34 -4.45 24.59
N SER A 31 18.78 -4.49 25.79
CA SER A 31 18.85 -5.68 26.64
C SER A 31 17.54 -6.46 26.65
N SER A 32 17.63 -7.72 26.23
CA SER A 32 16.71 -8.82 26.56
C SER A 32 15.42 -8.97 25.73
N ILE A 33 15.54 -9.56 24.54
CA ILE A 33 14.53 -10.50 24.03
C ILE A 33 15.30 -11.71 23.47
N ASN A 34 15.60 -12.66 24.34
CA ASN A 34 15.84 -14.05 23.99
C ASN A 34 14.69 -14.81 24.64
N ASP A 35 13.66 -15.18 23.87
CA ASP A 35 12.71 -16.18 24.29
C ASP A 35 12.54 -17.22 23.18
N GLU A 36 12.60 -18.46 23.63
CA GLU A 36 12.67 -19.73 22.92
C GLU A 36 11.50 -19.95 21.96
N ILE A 37 11.81 -20.26 20.70
CA ILE A 37 10.87 -20.95 19.80
C ILE A 37 11.27 -22.41 19.75
N HIS A 38 10.50 -23.25 20.46
CA HIS A 38 10.55 -24.70 20.32
C HIS A 38 10.00 -25.12 18.96
N ALA A 39 10.87 -25.65 18.09
CA ALA A 39 10.48 -26.39 16.90
C ALA A 39 10.10 -27.82 17.32
N GLN A 40 8.84 -28.21 17.08
CA GLN A 40 8.43 -29.61 17.08
C GLN A 40 8.63 -30.18 15.67
N GLU A 41 9.63 -31.04 15.53
CA GLU A 41 9.78 -31.96 14.41
C GLU A 41 8.70 -33.04 14.49
N SER A 42 7.91 -33.22 13.43
CA SER A 42 7.10 -34.42 13.23
C SER A 42 7.57 -35.15 11.97
N SER A 43 8.24 -36.27 12.19
CA SER A 43 8.56 -37.28 11.19
C SER A 43 7.33 -38.12 10.85
N ALA A 44 7.02 -38.29 9.57
CA ALA A 44 6.23 -39.42 9.10
C ALA A 44 6.76 -39.89 7.74
N ALA A 45 7.37 -41.08 7.77
CA ALA A 45 7.70 -41.89 6.60
C ALA A 45 6.45 -42.60 6.08
N GLY A 46 6.35 -42.77 4.76
CA GLY A 46 5.31 -43.57 4.11
C GLY A 46 5.71 -43.88 2.67
N GLU A 47 5.81 -45.16 2.38
CA GLU A 47 6.43 -45.81 1.22
C GLU A 47 5.72 -45.59 -0.13
N ALA A 48 6.50 -45.82 -1.20
CA ALA A 48 6.09 -45.95 -2.60
C ALA A 48 5.16 -47.17 -2.86
N PRO A 49 4.50 -47.22 -4.03
CA PRO A 49 4.99 -48.18 -5.02
C PRO A 49 4.97 -47.72 -6.49
N THR A 50 5.85 -48.40 -7.21
CA THR A 50 6.06 -48.60 -8.64
C THR A 50 4.81 -48.86 -9.49
N GLY A 51 4.78 -48.30 -10.70
CA GLY A 51 3.78 -48.64 -11.72
C GLY A 51 4.11 -48.10 -13.12
N GLU A 52 4.76 -48.95 -13.90
CA GLU A 52 4.63 -49.17 -15.35
C GLU A 52 4.81 -48.03 -16.37
N GLU A 53 5.87 -48.22 -17.13
CA GLU A 53 6.33 -47.57 -18.35
C GLU A 53 5.43 -47.95 -19.55
N VAL A 54 4.79 -46.96 -20.18
CA VAL A 54 4.17 -47.11 -21.51
C VAL A 54 4.84 -46.13 -22.47
N VAL A 55 5.57 -46.68 -23.42
CA VAL A 55 6.31 -45.98 -24.46
C VAL A 55 5.38 -45.80 -25.66
N HIS A 56 4.93 -44.57 -25.93
CA HIS A 56 4.36 -44.20 -27.22
C HIS A 56 5.04 -42.94 -27.75
N ALA A 57 5.85 -43.15 -28.79
CA ALA A 57 6.41 -42.11 -29.64
C ALA A 57 5.46 -41.87 -30.81
N ALA A 58 5.07 -40.62 -31.04
CA ALA A 58 5.05 -39.95 -32.35
C ALA A 58 4.45 -38.54 -32.23
N ASP A 59 5.33 -37.56 -32.40
CA ASP A 59 5.18 -36.49 -33.40
C ASP A 59 3.90 -35.63 -33.34
N ASP A 60 3.96 -34.54 -32.56
CA ASP A 60 3.27 -33.31 -32.93
C ASP A 60 4.14 -32.11 -32.57
N SER A 61 4.70 -31.48 -33.60
CA SER A 61 5.52 -30.28 -33.52
C SER A 61 4.61 -29.08 -33.24
N SER A 62 4.14 -28.99 -32.00
CA SER A 62 3.51 -27.79 -31.47
C SER A 62 4.61 -26.77 -31.21
N SER A 63 4.66 -25.76 -32.09
CA SER A 63 5.34 -24.50 -31.85
C SER A 63 4.74 -23.88 -30.58
N THR A 64 5.28 -24.24 -29.41
CA THR A 64 5.05 -23.52 -28.16
C THR A 64 5.59 -22.12 -28.38
N ALA A 65 4.69 -21.20 -28.73
CA ALA A 65 4.97 -19.78 -28.66
C ALA A 65 5.55 -19.56 -27.27
N ASP A 66 6.79 -19.09 -27.23
CA ASP A 66 7.56 -18.81 -26.04
C ASP A 66 6.72 -17.83 -25.21
N GLU A 67 5.92 -18.38 -24.29
CA GLU A 67 5.08 -17.64 -23.37
C GLU A 67 6.07 -17.03 -22.40
N SER A 68 6.64 -15.89 -22.83
CA SER A 68 7.60 -15.08 -22.10
C SER A 68 7.08 -14.95 -20.68
N ALA A 69 7.67 -15.72 -19.77
CA ALA A 69 7.29 -15.72 -18.37
C ALA A 69 7.27 -14.27 -17.89
N ALA A 70 6.19 -13.90 -17.19
CA ALA A 70 6.12 -12.57 -16.62
C ALA A 70 7.38 -12.33 -15.77
N PRO A 71 8.02 -11.16 -15.89
CA PRO A 71 9.23 -10.86 -15.14
C PRO A 71 8.95 -11.00 -13.65
N THR A 72 9.92 -11.56 -12.94
CA THR A 72 9.85 -11.70 -11.48
C THR A 72 9.90 -10.32 -10.82
N ILE A 73 9.39 -10.23 -9.59
CA ILE A 73 9.40 -9.00 -8.78
C ILE A 73 10.83 -8.45 -8.56
N ASP A 74 11.85 -9.32 -8.59
CA ASP A 74 13.26 -8.95 -8.41
C ASP A 74 13.89 -8.43 -9.72
N GLU A 75 13.58 -9.04 -10.86
CA GLU A 75 13.99 -8.53 -12.17
C GLU A 75 13.38 -7.16 -12.45
N GLU A 76 12.11 -6.98 -12.09
CA GLU A 76 11.41 -5.70 -12.14
C GLU A 76 12.12 -4.63 -11.32
N TRP A 77 12.56 -4.99 -10.11
CA TRP A 77 13.26 -4.05 -9.24
C TRP A 77 14.63 -3.67 -9.80
N ALA A 78 15.38 -4.65 -10.31
CA ALA A 78 16.65 -4.38 -10.97
C ALA A 78 16.47 -3.41 -12.14
N TYR A 79 15.47 -3.63 -13.00
CA TYR A 79 15.13 -2.73 -14.10
C TYR A 79 14.84 -1.30 -13.61
N LEU A 80 13.98 -1.15 -12.59
CA LEU A 80 13.61 0.15 -12.04
C LEU A 80 14.81 0.97 -11.57
N THR A 81 15.78 0.33 -10.91
CA THR A 81 16.99 1.02 -10.42
C THR A 81 17.93 1.52 -11.52
N THR A 82 17.76 1.06 -12.77
CA THR A 82 18.55 1.54 -13.92
C THR A 82 17.93 2.74 -14.62
N LEU A 83 16.68 3.09 -14.30
CA LEU A 83 15.97 4.19 -14.94
C LEU A 83 16.57 5.53 -14.52
N THR A 84 16.76 6.42 -15.51
CA THR A 84 17.07 7.83 -15.26
C THR A 84 15.78 8.63 -15.27
N ILE A 85 15.43 9.21 -14.13
CA ILE A 85 14.19 9.94 -13.92
C ILE A 85 14.57 11.39 -13.59
N PRO A 86 14.12 12.39 -14.38
CA PRO A 86 14.33 13.79 -14.05
C PRO A 86 13.74 14.10 -12.68
N ASP A 87 14.43 14.91 -11.88
CA ASP A 87 13.89 15.34 -10.60
C ASP A 87 12.84 16.45 -10.75
N HIS A 88 12.07 16.71 -9.70
CA HIS A 88 11.02 17.73 -9.67
C HIS A 88 11.52 19.17 -9.89
N THR A 89 12.82 19.42 -9.82
CA THR A 89 13.41 20.73 -10.14
C THR A 89 13.78 20.87 -11.61
N GLN A 90 13.87 19.75 -12.34
CA GLN A 90 14.29 19.69 -13.74
C GLN A 90 13.13 19.69 -14.73
N THR A 91 12.05 18.96 -14.43
CA THR A 91 10.95 18.76 -15.38
C THR A 91 9.65 18.60 -14.60
N PRO A 92 8.56 19.30 -14.97
CA PRO A 92 7.26 19.04 -14.38
C PRO A 92 6.81 17.59 -14.56
N ILE A 93 6.13 17.02 -13.57
CA ILE A 93 5.75 15.59 -13.56
C ILE A 93 4.98 15.17 -14.83
N GLN A 94 4.08 16.02 -15.32
CA GLN A 94 3.26 15.78 -16.51
C GLN A 94 4.07 15.63 -17.81
N ASP A 95 5.29 16.18 -17.83
CA ASP A 95 6.16 16.19 -19.01
C ASP A 95 7.13 14.98 -19.02
N ILE A 96 7.05 14.09 -18.02
CA ILE A 96 7.93 12.92 -17.89
C ILE A 96 7.26 11.68 -18.52
N PRO A 97 7.68 11.23 -19.72
CA PRO A 97 6.95 10.20 -20.47
C PRO A 97 6.87 8.85 -19.75
N ILE A 98 7.90 8.50 -18.96
CA ILE A 98 7.94 7.23 -18.24
C ILE A 98 6.93 7.19 -17.08
N ILE A 99 6.69 8.32 -16.40
CA ILE A 99 5.68 8.43 -15.35
C ILE A 99 4.29 8.30 -15.98
N ASN A 100 4.03 8.98 -17.10
CA ASN A 100 2.77 8.86 -17.83
C ASN A 100 2.50 7.43 -18.31
N THR A 101 3.54 6.75 -18.81
CA THR A 101 3.47 5.34 -19.25
C THR A 101 3.09 4.42 -18.08
N PHE A 102 3.75 4.56 -16.92
CA PHE A 102 3.45 3.71 -15.76
C PHE A 102 2.11 4.05 -15.11
N THR A 103 1.71 5.33 -15.11
CA THR A 103 0.39 5.77 -14.65
C THR A 103 -0.71 5.13 -15.50
N THR A 104 -0.59 5.22 -16.82
CA THR A 104 -1.55 4.63 -17.77
C THR A 104 -1.61 3.11 -17.62
N ALA A 105 -0.47 2.43 -17.49
CA ALA A 105 -0.42 0.99 -17.29
C ALA A 105 -1.11 0.57 -15.97
N TYR A 106 -0.89 1.32 -14.90
CA TYR A 106 -1.53 1.09 -13.61
C TYR A 106 -3.04 1.29 -13.67
N GLN A 107 -3.52 2.40 -14.23
CA GLN A 107 -4.94 2.69 -14.42
C GLN A 107 -5.62 1.58 -15.25
N ASN A 108 -5.03 1.21 -16.39
CA ASN A 108 -5.57 0.17 -17.28
C ASN A 108 -5.67 -1.20 -16.58
N SER A 109 -4.80 -1.48 -15.61
CA SER A 109 -4.83 -2.74 -14.84
C SER A 109 -6.07 -2.86 -13.93
N TYR A 110 -6.74 -1.75 -13.61
CA TYR A 110 -8.03 -1.74 -12.88
C TYR A 110 -9.24 -1.65 -13.80
N LEU A 111 -9.08 -1.16 -15.03
CA LEU A 111 -10.16 -1.18 -16.03
C LEU A 111 -10.48 -2.60 -16.50
N ASN A 112 -9.54 -3.53 -16.37
CA ASN A 112 -9.75 -4.94 -16.66
C ASN A 112 -9.91 -5.78 -15.37
N PRO A 113 -11.11 -6.30 -15.07
CA PRO A 113 -11.34 -7.11 -13.87
C PRO A 113 -10.58 -8.45 -13.90
N THR A 114 -10.17 -8.94 -15.07
CA THR A 114 -9.44 -10.21 -15.19
C THR A 114 -7.92 -10.05 -14.99
N THR A 115 -7.41 -8.82 -14.83
CA THR A 115 -5.99 -8.61 -14.58
C THR A 115 -5.62 -9.13 -13.18
N PRO A 116 -4.63 -10.04 -13.06
CA PRO A 116 -4.20 -10.57 -11.77
C PRO A 116 -3.64 -9.49 -10.84
N ASN A 117 -3.82 -9.66 -9.52
CA ASN A 117 -3.26 -8.74 -8.53
C ASN A 117 -1.74 -8.65 -8.59
N THR A 118 -1.05 -9.74 -8.95
CA THR A 118 0.41 -9.74 -9.18
C THR A 118 0.81 -8.76 -10.27
N THR A 119 0.07 -8.69 -11.37
CA THR A 119 0.28 -7.70 -12.45
C THR A 119 -0.02 -6.28 -11.97
N ARG A 120 -1.12 -6.08 -11.21
CA ARG A 120 -1.44 -4.77 -10.61
C ARG A 120 -0.32 -4.30 -9.67
N MET A 121 0.24 -5.21 -8.88
CA MET A 121 1.36 -4.95 -7.96
C MET A 121 2.64 -4.57 -8.72
N ILE A 122 2.95 -5.21 -9.85
CA ILE A 122 4.09 -4.80 -10.71
C ILE A 122 3.89 -3.36 -11.20
N HIS A 123 2.70 -3.03 -11.72
CA HIS A 123 2.41 -1.67 -12.17
C HIS A 123 2.43 -0.65 -11.03
N ALA A 124 1.91 -1.00 -9.85
CA ALA A 124 1.94 -0.17 -8.65
C ALA A 124 3.38 0.16 -8.23
N ASN A 125 4.25 -0.86 -8.17
CA ASN A 125 5.66 -0.68 -7.82
C ASN A 125 6.39 0.20 -8.83
N ARG A 126 6.16 -0.01 -10.13
CA ARG A 126 6.76 0.84 -11.17
C ARG A 126 6.35 2.29 -11.01
N LEU A 127 5.05 2.57 -10.86
CA LEU A 127 4.52 3.92 -10.70
C LEU A 127 5.05 4.58 -9.41
N THR A 128 4.94 3.90 -8.28
CA THR A 128 5.35 4.46 -6.99
C THR A 128 6.86 4.70 -6.92
N PHE A 129 7.67 3.77 -7.42
CA PHE A 129 9.12 3.96 -7.49
C PHE A 129 9.50 5.16 -8.34
N THR A 130 8.87 5.35 -9.51
CA THR A 130 9.20 6.48 -10.37
C THR A 130 8.76 7.81 -9.79
N LEU A 131 7.57 7.87 -9.19
CA LEU A 131 7.08 9.05 -8.47
C LEU A 131 8.01 9.41 -7.31
N LEU A 132 8.39 8.42 -6.49
CA LEU A 132 9.30 8.68 -5.38
C LEU A 132 10.68 9.14 -5.87
N ASN A 133 11.24 8.58 -6.94
CA ASN A 133 12.54 9.04 -7.46
C ASN A 133 12.49 10.48 -8.00
N HIS A 134 11.36 10.87 -8.57
CA HIS A 134 11.14 12.23 -9.06
C HIS A 134 11.16 13.27 -7.91
N TYR A 135 10.46 12.97 -6.81
CA TYR A 135 10.34 13.88 -5.67
C TYR A 135 11.45 13.75 -4.63
N TYR A 136 12.07 12.57 -4.51
CA TYR A 136 13.18 12.26 -3.61
C TYR A 136 14.39 11.76 -4.43
N PRO A 137 15.02 12.63 -5.24
CA PRO A 137 16.07 12.21 -6.15
C PRO A 137 17.38 11.90 -5.43
N ALA A 138 18.14 10.95 -5.98
CA ALA A 138 19.47 10.60 -5.45
C ALA A 138 20.46 11.78 -5.47
N SER A 139 20.29 12.73 -6.40
CA SER A 139 21.07 13.98 -6.47
C SER A 139 20.96 14.83 -5.19
N GLN A 140 19.90 14.67 -4.41
CA GLN A 140 19.65 15.37 -3.15
C GLN A 140 19.91 14.50 -1.91
N GLY A 141 20.57 13.35 -2.08
CA GLY A 141 20.96 12.46 -0.98
C GLY A 141 19.85 11.52 -0.50
N TYR A 142 18.80 11.34 -1.30
CA TYR A 142 17.74 10.38 -1.04
C TYR A 142 18.05 9.01 -1.67
N THR A 143 17.53 7.94 -1.06
CA THR A 143 17.48 6.61 -1.68
C THR A 143 16.12 5.98 -1.43
N ILE A 144 15.68 5.13 -2.36
CA ILE A 144 14.41 4.41 -2.27
C ILE A 144 14.70 2.92 -2.27
N ALA A 145 14.10 2.20 -1.34
CA ALA A 145 14.29 0.75 -1.21
C ALA A 145 12.95 0.07 -0.95
N LYS A 146 12.81 -1.18 -1.42
CA LYS A 146 11.78 -2.09 -0.91
C LYS A 146 11.98 -2.32 0.58
N THR A 147 10.89 -2.41 1.31
CA THR A 147 10.90 -2.68 2.75
C THR A 147 9.71 -3.54 3.13
N THR A 148 9.62 -3.91 4.41
CA THR A 148 8.45 -4.58 4.97
C THR A 148 7.71 -3.62 5.91
N LEU A 149 6.39 -3.74 6.04
CA LEU A 149 5.62 -2.91 6.98
C LEU A 149 5.75 -3.39 8.44
N GLY A 150 6.48 -4.48 8.66
CA GLY A 150 6.55 -5.20 9.92
C GLY A 150 5.79 -6.52 9.82
N PRO A 151 5.42 -7.12 10.97
CA PRO A 151 4.51 -8.26 11.00
C PRO A 151 3.15 -7.84 10.43
N ILE A 152 2.76 -8.44 9.31
CA ILE A 152 1.39 -8.37 8.79
C ILE A 152 0.64 -9.58 9.35
N ALA A 153 -0.64 -9.42 9.67
CA ALA A 153 -1.46 -10.55 10.09
C ALA A 153 -1.50 -11.62 8.99
N HIS A 154 -1.63 -12.90 9.37
CA HIS A 154 -1.67 -14.01 8.41
C HIS A 154 -2.75 -13.85 7.33
N HIS A 155 -3.86 -13.18 7.66
CA HIS A 155 -4.99 -12.91 6.76
C HIS A 155 -4.99 -11.45 6.26
N GLY A 156 -3.82 -10.80 6.26
CA GLY A 156 -3.62 -9.44 5.76
C GLY A 156 -4.45 -8.37 6.50
N ILE A 157 -5.08 -7.46 5.76
CA ILE A 157 -5.91 -6.38 6.30
C ILE A 157 -7.37 -6.74 6.09
N ASN A 158 -8.21 -6.51 7.10
CA ASN A 158 -9.64 -6.81 7.03
C ASN A 158 -10.48 -5.59 7.39
N PHE A 159 -11.54 -5.35 6.61
CA PHE A 159 -12.50 -4.30 6.84
C PHE A 159 -13.88 -4.90 7.04
N LEU A 160 -14.51 -4.56 8.16
CA LEU A 160 -15.89 -4.94 8.44
C LEU A 160 -16.78 -4.32 7.39
N LEU A 161 -17.65 -5.13 6.77
CA LEU A 161 -18.68 -4.64 5.87
C LEU A 161 -19.96 -4.30 6.65
N LYS A 162 -20.72 -3.36 6.10
CA LYS A 162 -22.08 -3.03 6.54
C LYS A 162 -22.99 -4.23 6.37
N SER A 163 -24.01 -4.31 7.23
CA SER A 163 -25.06 -5.30 7.05
C SER A 163 -25.80 -5.09 5.73
N PRO A 164 -26.44 -6.13 5.15
CA PRO A 164 -27.22 -5.99 3.91
C PRO A 164 -28.30 -4.91 3.96
N GLU A 165 -28.82 -4.58 5.15
CA GLU A 165 -29.88 -3.60 5.36
C GLU A 165 -29.37 -2.15 5.50
N GLU A 166 -28.07 -1.97 5.77
CA GLU A 166 -27.46 -0.65 5.89
C GLU A 166 -27.20 -0.03 4.51
N PRO A 167 -27.51 1.25 4.31
CA PRO A 167 -27.31 1.91 3.03
C PRO A 167 -25.82 2.12 2.72
N ASP A 168 -25.51 2.02 1.44
CA ASP A 168 -24.19 2.31 0.91
C ASP A 168 -23.82 3.78 1.15
N SER A 169 -22.55 4.01 1.47
CA SER A 169 -22.01 5.33 1.75
C SER A 169 -20.51 5.29 1.65
N ASP A 170 -19.91 6.37 1.16
CA ASP A 170 -18.47 6.53 1.23
C ASP A 170 -18.01 6.55 2.71
N PRO A 171 -17.09 5.64 3.11
CA PRO A 171 -16.55 5.62 4.46
C PRO A 171 -15.80 6.91 4.82
N ASP A 172 -15.26 7.63 3.83
CA ASP A 172 -14.50 8.86 4.02
C ASP A 172 -15.41 10.10 4.19
N THR A 173 -16.69 10.00 3.81
CA THR A 173 -17.65 11.10 4.05
C THR A 173 -17.92 11.24 5.55
N PRO A 174 -17.73 12.43 6.16
CA PRO A 174 -18.03 12.64 7.56
C PRO A 174 -19.47 12.23 7.89
N PRO A 175 -19.73 11.55 9.02
CA PRO A 175 -21.09 11.26 9.42
C PRO A 175 -21.86 12.57 9.55
N LYS A 176 -23.06 12.63 8.96
CA LYS A 176 -23.97 13.76 9.18
C LYS A 176 -24.12 13.94 10.68
N ALA A 177 -23.82 15.15 11.17
CA ALA A 177 -23.92 15.47 12.59
C ALA A 177 -25.24 14.90 13.11
N PRO A 178 -25.22 14.12 14.21
CA PRO A 178 -26.40 13.42 14.65
C PRO A 178 -27.49 14.47 14.86
N GLN A 179 -28.51 14.46 13.97
CA GLN A 179 -29.74 15.19 14.25
C GLN A 179 -30.15 14.72 15.63
N LYS A 180 -30.38 15.64 16.57
CA LYS A 180 -30.65 15.37 18.00
C LYS A 180 -31.80 14.37 18.17
N LYS A 181 -31.53 13.09 17.92
CA LYS A 181 -32.44 11.97 18.16
C LYS A 181 -32.24 11.63 19.62
N LYS A 182 -33.35 11.66 20.35
CA LYS A 182 -33.43 11.31 21.78
C LYS A 182 -32.58 10.06 22.01
N LYS A 183 -31.67 10.11 23.01
CA LYS A 183 -30.72 9.05 23.41
C LYS A 183 -31.29 7.65 23.14
N ALA A 184 -31.05 7.13 21.94
CA ALA A 184 -31.23 5.71 21.69
C ALA A 184 -30.09 5.03 22.42
N ALA A 185 -30.39 3.98 23.18
CA ALA A 185 -29.38 3.17 23.85
C ALA A 185 -28.30 2.81 22.82
N LYS A 186 -27.02 3.01 23.17
CA LYS A 186 -25.92 2.55 22.32
C LYS A 186 -26.19 1.07 22.04
N PRO A 187 -26.40 0.64 20.78
CA PRO A 187 -26.47 -0.79 20.50
C PRO A 187 -25.18 -1.39 21.06
N ALA A 188 -25.31 -2.41 21.90
CA ALA A 188 -24.16 -3.20 22.27
C ALA A 188 -23.54 -3.66 20.94
N ALA A 189 -22.27 -3.31 20.71
CA ALA A 189 -21.54 -3.77 19.54
C ALA A 189 -21.33 -5.28 19.69
N HIS A 190 -22.37 -6.05 19.36
CA HIS A 190 -22.29 -7.49 19.23
C HIS A 190 -21.62 -7.74 17.89
N TYR A 191 -20.29 -7.87 17.90
CA TYR A 191 -19.57 -8.47 16.78
C TYR A 191 -20.10 -9.89 16.63
N SER A 192 -20.93 -10.11 15.62
CA SER A 192 -21.32 -11.47 15.27
C SER A 192 -20.17 -12.08 14.47
N PHE A 193 -19.86 -13.35 14.71
CA PHE A 193 -18.96 -14.13 13.85
C PHE A 193 -19.52 -14.30 12.41
N ALA A 194 -20.72 -13.77 12.14
CA ALA A 194 -21.41 -13.82 10.86
C ALA A 194 -21.31 -12.50 10.08
N ALA A 195 -20.54 -11.52 10.55
CA ALA A 195 -20.35 -10.29 9.79
C ALA A 195 -19.49 -10.56 8.54
N ASP A 196 -19.87 -9.96 7.42
CA ASP A 196 -19.08 -10.01 6.18
C ASP A 196 -17.84 -9.12 6.32
N TRP A 197 -16.71 -9.60 5.80
CA TRP A 197 -15.43 -8.90 5.82
C TRP A 197 -14.90 -8.75 4.41
N HIS A 198 -14.27 -7.62 4.14
CA HIS A 198 -13.43 -7.41 2.97
C HIS A 198 -11.97 -7.63 3.38
N ALA A 199 -11.28 -8.54 2.72
CA ALA A 199 -9.92 -8.90 3.04
C ALA A 199 -8.96 -8.49 1.90
N ILE A 200 -7.79 -8.00 2.28
CA ILE A 200 -6.64 -7.80 1.39
C ILE A 200 -5.55 -8.72 1.87
N GLU A 201 -5.17 -9.69 1.04
CA GLU A 201 -4.21 -10.71 1.40
C GLU A 201 -2.79 -10.13 1.58
N PRO A 202 -1.93 -10.76 2.38
CA PRO A 202 -0.56 -10.30 2.58
C PRO A 202 0.25 -10.14 1.28
N ASP A 203 0.03 -11.01 0.29
CA ASP A 203 0.72 -10.99 -1.00
C ASP A 203 0.31 -9.78 -1.87
N ASP A 204 -0.83 -9.17 -1.55
CA ASP A 204 -1.35 -7.97 -2.21
C ASP A 204 -0.89 -6.68 -1.50
N ILE A 205 0.05 -6.79 -0.57
CA ILE A 205 0.62 -5.67 0.18
C ILE A 205 2.12 -5.56 -0.08
N SER A 206 2.59 -4.35 -0.38
CA SER A 206 4.01 -4.05 -0.54
C SER A 206 4.37 -2.72 0.13
N ALA A 207 5.65 -2.45 0.28
CA ALA A 207 6.11 -1.19 0.83
C ALA A 207 7.46 -0.73 0.29
N LEU A 208 7.58 0.59 0.21
CA LEU A 208 8.79 1.31 -0.11
C LEU A 208 9.15 2.23 1.06
N VAL A 209 10.45 2.41 1.28
CA VAL A 209 10.96 3.42 2.22
C VAL A 209 11.78 4.43 1.45
N VAL A 210 11.57 5.70 1.76
CA VAL A 210 12.44 6.80 1.35
C VAL A 210 13.43 7.04 2.48
N MET A 211 14.71 6.95 2.17
CA MET A 211 15.80 7.22 3.10
C MET A 211 16.46 8.53 2.72
N GLN A 212 16.88 9.33 3.71
CA GLN A 212 17.74 10.48 3.53
C GLN A 212 18.97 10.32 4.41
N HIS A 213 20.16 10.34 3.82
CA HIS A 213 21.43 10.15 4.55
C HIS A 213 21.44 8.91 5.46
N GLY A 214 20.85 7.80 5.00
CA GLY A 214 20.78 6.54 5.73
C GLY A 214 19.73 6.48 6.85
N ARG A 215 18.84 7.48 6.94
CA ARG A 215 17.71 7.49 7.89
C ARG A 215 16.38 7.44 7.15
N PRO A 216 15.38 6.67 7.62
CA PRO A 216 14.05 6.71 7.02
C PRO A 216 13.42 8.10 7.17
N LEU A 217 12.93 8.65 6.07
CA LEU A 217 12.20 9.91 6.02
C LEU A 217 10.68 9.65 6.01
N THR A 218 10.23 8.78 5.12
CA THR A 218 8.82 8.41 4.96
C THR A 218 8.69 7.00 4.41
N TYR A 219 7.50 6.42 4.57
CA TYR A 219 7.11 5.11 4.06
C TYR A 219 5.94 5.26 3.12
N LEU A 220 5.96 4.47 2.05
CA LEU A 220 4.83 4.26 1.17
C LEU A 220 4.38 2.81 1.29
N ALA A 221 3.11 2.59 1.60
CA ALA A 221 2.47 1.27 1.51
C ALA A 221 1.68 1.17 0.21
N ILE A 222 1.65 -0.01 -0.38
CA ILE A 222 0.83 -0.37 -1.53
C ILE A 222 -0.08 -1.49 -1.05
N ALA A 223 -1.39 -1.34 -1.24
CA ALA A 223 -2.36 -2.40 -1.04
C ALA A 223 -3.23 -2.50 -2.29
N ILE A 224 -3.17 -3.65 -2.97
CA ILE A 224 -3.91 -3.88 -4.20
C ILE A 224 -5.35 -4.25 -3.85
N ASP A 225 -6.28 -3.41 -4.31
CA ASP A 225 -7.70 -3.58 -4.08
C ASP A 225 -8.50 -3.01 -5.25
N ASP A 226 -9.56 -3.67 -5.68
CA ASP A 226 -10.43 -3.15 -6.74
C ASP A 226 -11.41 -2.07 -6.25
N LEU A 227 -11.49 -1.87 -4.92
CA LEU A 227 -12.41 -0.98 -4.23
C LEU A 227 -13.89 -1.27 -4.52
N ALA A 228 -14.22 -2.46 -5.03
CA ALA A 228 -15.59 -2.82 -5.40
C ALA A 228 -16.53 -2.77 -4.19
N THR A 229 -16.03 -3.08 -3.00
CA THR A 229 -16.80 -3.06 -1.74
C THR A 229 -16.62 -1.78 -0.93
N PHE A 230 -15.86 -0.79 -1.40
CA PHE A 230 -15.47 0.36 -0.58
C PHE A 230 -16.68 1.13 0.00
N HIS A 231 -17.75 1.28 -0.77
CA HIS A 231 -19.02 1.91 -0.34
C HIS A 231 -19.80 1.10 0.72
N ARG A 232 -19.46 -0.18 0.88
CA ARG A 232 -19.98 -1.12 1.89
C ARG A 232 -19.16 -1.15 3.16
N TRP A 233 -18.02 -0.47 3.23
CA TRP A 233 -17.18 -0.53 4.42
C TRP A 233 -17.87 0.13 5.62
N SER A 234 -17.86 -0.59 6.74
CA SER A 234 -18.49 -0.14 7.97
C SER A 234 -17.69 0.98 8.62
N ARG A 235 -18.38 1.97 9.18
CA ARG A 235 -17.75 3.00 10.03
C ARG A 235 -17.41 2.50 11.44
N ALA A 236 -17.80 1.26 11.76
CA ALA A 236 -17.41 0.61 13.00
C ALA A 236 -15.99 0.00 12.92
N ASN A 237 -15.32 0.08 11.77
CA ASN A 237 -13.89 -0.19 11.67
C ASN A 237 -13.13 0.80 12.57
N VAL A 238 -12.54 0.29 13.65
CA VAL A 238 -11.79 1.09 14.63
C VAL A 238 -10.36 1.37 14.17
N VAL A 239 -9.82 0.52 13.29
CA VAL A 239 -8.52 0.67 12.66
C VAL A 239 -8.69 1.43 11.36
N HIS A 240 -7.89 2.47 11.17
CA HIS A 240 -7.83 3.18 9.90
C HIS A 240 -6.91 2.42 8.93
N ARG A 241 -7.23 2.41 7.63
CA ARG A 241 -6.40 1.69 6.63
C ARG A 241 -4.93 2.13 6.62
N ALA A 242 -4.69 3.41 6.88
CA ALA A 242 -3.36 3.99 7.03
C ALA A 242 -2.57 3.45 8.22
N ASP A 243 -3.23 2.84 9.21
CA ASP A 243 -2.57 2.33 10.40
C ASP A 243 -1.57 1.21 10.09
N ILE A 244 -1.65 0.60 8.89
CA ILE A 244 -0.62 -0.32 8.40
C ILE A 244 0.79 0.31 8.35
N LEU A 245 0.89 1.63 8.25
CA LEU A 245 2.15 2.37 8.22
C LEU A 245 2.70 2.68 9.64
N THR A 246 1.87 2.59 10.68
CA THR A 246 2.23 3.04 12.04
C THR A 246 3.42 2.28 12.62
N TYR A 247 3.48 0.96 12.45
CA TYR A 247 4.59 0.15 12.94
C TYR A 247 5.89 0.50 12.21
N ALA A 248 5.82 0.66 10.89
CA ALA A 248 6.98 1.02 10.07
C ALA A 248 7.53 2.40 10.44
N LEU A 249 6.67 3.40 10.62
CA LEU A 249 7.06 4.76 10.98
C LEU A 249 7.53 4.87 12.44
N GLY A 250 6.71 4.42 13.39
CA GLY A 250 6.97 4.59 14.81
C GLY A 250 8.00 3.63 15.38
N VAL A 251 7.73 2.32 15.24
CA VAL A 251 8.53 1.29 15.91
C VAL A 251 9.84 1.05 15.17
N ARG A 252 9.79 0.89 13.84
CA ARG A 252 10.99 0.56 13.06
C ARG A 252 11.87 1.77 12.79
N ALA A 253 11.27 2.88 12.34
CA ALA A 253 12.03 4.06 11.96
C ALA A 253 12.27 5.04 13.11
N GLY A 254 11.55 4.91 14.23
CA GLY A 254 11.67 5.84 15.36
C GLY A 254 11.22 7.26 14.98
N VAL A 255 10.36 7.41 13.97
CA VAL A 255 9.81 8.70 13.58
C VAL A 255 8.90 9.17 14.72
N SER A 256 9.06 10.42 15.16
CA SER A 256 8.17 11.04 16.15
C SER A 256 7.04 11.81 15.49
N GLU A 257 7.33 12.48 14.38
CA GLU A 257 6.38 13.20 13.54
C GLU A 257 6.79 13.04 12.07
N GLY A 258 5.82 12.90 11.17
CA GLY A 258 6.07 12.75 9.74
C GLY A 258 4.79 12.50 8.97
N TYR A 259 4.93 11.93 7.79
CA TYR A 259 3.79 11.50 6.97
C TYR A 259 4.05 10.11 6.38
N GLY A 260 2.96 9.42 6.06
CA GLY A 260 2.96 8.19 5.31
C GLY A 260 2.12 8.33 4.05
N ILE A 261 2.49 7.58 3.01
CA ILE A 261 1.76 7.53 1.75
C ILE A 261 1.15 6.13 1.62
N LEU A 262 -0.10 6.06 1.19
CA LEU A 262 -0.78 4.80 0.92
C LEU A 262 -1.31 4.81 -0.51
N LEU A 263 -0.84 3.89 -1.35
CA LEU A 263 -1.47 3.55 -2.62
C LEU A 263 -2.48 2.43 -2.35
N PHE A 264 -3.75 2.78 -2.26
CA PHE A 264 -4.86 1.90 -1.89
C PHE A 264 -5.77 1.65 -3.09
N GLY A 265 -5.61 0.51 -3.74
CA GLY A 265 -6.22 0.30 -5.05
C GLY A 265 -5.81 1.42 -6.02
N PRO A 266 -6.72 2.00 -6.82
CA PRO A 266 -6.42 3.15 -7.67
C PRO A 266 -6.25 4.49 -6.92
N ARG A 267 -6.31 4.55 -5.59
CA ARG A 267 -6.22 5.80 -4.83
C ARG A 267 -4.85 6.02 -4.24
N VAL A 268 -4.33 7.24 -4.33
CA VAL A 268 -3.17 7.67 -3.55
C VAL A 268 -3.63 8.54 -2.41
N GLU A 269 -3.18 8.22 -1.21
CA GLU A 269 -3.60 8.85 0.03
C GLU A 269 -2.38 9.27 0.86
N VAL A 270 -2.48 10.40 1.55
CA VAL A 270 -1.41 10.95 2.38
C VAL A 270 -1.93 11.20 3.79
N TYR A 271 -1.13 10.78 4.77
CA TYR A 271 -1.51 10.77 6.18
C TYR A 271 -0.45 11.40 7.04
N ASP A 272 -0.87 12.24 7.99
CA ASP A 272 -0.05 12.73 9.07
C ASP A 272 0.20 11.61 10.09
N TYR A 273 1.45 11.51 10.55
CA TYR A 273 1.89 10.59 11.58
C TYR A 273 2.46 11.34 12.77
N THR A 274 2.03 10.98 13.99
CA THR A 274 2.63 11.44 15.24
C THR A 274 2.67 10.32 16.27
N ALA A 275 3.86 10.03 16.80
CA ALA A 275 4.09 8.99 17.80
C ALA A 275 3.51 9.36 19.18
N ALA A 276 3.32 10.65 19.46
CA ALA A 276 2.68 11.12 20.69
C ALA A 276 1.24 10.62 20.82
N ASP A 277 0.59 10.37 19.69
CA ASP A 277 -0.72 9.77 19.61
C ASP A 277 -0.63 8.26 19.29
N GLY A 278 0.35 7.53 19.83
CA GLY A 278 0.58 6.10 19.52
C GLY A 278 -0.61 5.14 19.77
N GLU A 279 -1.70 5.62 20.38
CA GLU A 279 -2.98 4.91 20.53
C GLU A 279 -4.08 5.36 19.55
N ARG A 280 -3.80 6.35 18.71
CA ARG A 280 -4.75 6.90 17.74
C ARG A 280 -4.41 6.45 16.32
N PRO A 281 -5.43 6.32 15.47
CA PRO A 281 -5.20 6.08 14.05
C PRO A 281 -4.44 7.24 13.41
N MET A 282 -3.71 6.94 12.34
CA MET A 282 -3.13 7.96 11.47
C MET A 282 -4.25 8.84 10.90
N THR A 283 -3.98 10.13 10.79
CA THR A 283 -4.99 11.10 10.35
C THR A 283 -4.72 11.56 8.92
N PRO A 284 -5.74 11.71 8.06
CA PRO A 284 -5.56 12.32 6.75
C PRO A 284 -4.80 13.64 6.82
N LEU A 285 -3.90 13.88 5.86
CA LEU A 285 -3.11 15.11 5.79
C LEU A 285 -4.01 16.36 5.84
N ARG A 286 -3.73 17.28 6.76
CA ARG A 286 -4.55 18.48 6.93
C ARG A 286 -4.26 19.53 5.86
N GLY A 287 -5.31 20.21 5.41
CA GLY A 287 -5.17 21.46 4.63
C GLY A 287 -4.96 21.29 3.13
N GLY A 288 -5.19 20.10 2.57
CA GLY A 288 -5.10 19.85 1.13
C GLY A 288 -5.91 18.62 0.69
N GLU A 289 -5.74 18.26 -0.58
CA GLU A 289 -6.23 16.99 -1.13
C GLU A 289 -5.38 15.85 -0.57
N TRP A 290 -5.89 15.20 0.47
CA TRP A 290 -5.23 14.07 1.12
C TRP A 290 -5.42 12.76 0.36
N CYS A 291 -6.33 12.72 -0.62
CA CYS A 291 -6.66 11.56 -1.43
C CYS A 291 -6.89 11.99 -2.88
N VAL A 292 -6.29 11.25 -3.82
CA VAL A 292 -6.50 11.40 -5.27
C VAL A 292 -6.86 10.04 -5.84
N ASP A 293 -7.96 9.96 -6.59
CA ASP A 293 -8.30 8.76 -7.35
C ASP A 293 -7.59 8.84 -8.71
N LEU A 294 -6.66 7.93 -8.97
CA LEU A 294 -5.89 7.95 -10.20
C LEU A 294 -6.73 7.59 -11.44
N ARG A 295 -8.03 7.29 -11.33
CA ARG A 295 -8.89 7.02 -12.50
C ARG A 295 -9.51 8.30 -13.09
N GLU A 296 -9.45 9.42 -12.38
CA GLU A 296 -10.11 10.69 -12.74
C GLU A 296 -9.13 11.72 -13.33
#